data_AF-A0AAV0PB92-F1
#
_entry.id   AF-A0AAV0PB92-F1
#
_cell.length_a   1.000
_cell.length_b   1.000
_cell.length_c   1.000
_cell.angle_alpha   90.00
_cell.angle_beta   90.00
_cell.angle_gamma   90.00
#
_symmetry.space_group_name_H-M   'P 1'
#
loop_
_entity.id
_entity.type
_entity.pdbx_description
1 polymer ?
#
loop_
_entity_poly.entity_id
_entity_poly.type
_entity_poly.pdbx_seq_one_letter_code
_entity_poly.pdbx_strand_id
1 'polypeptide(L)'
;MAKMVGLVVGLAMLGYCSLVAGRVGASDPDFIPLYVFGGSRGDSGNNNYLDTTVKADSPPYGIDSPTGRPTGRFSNYRNLPDFISTRSTEAAAASIAVLEPTAHRGKAALRLQFRFRRSGDPE
;
A
#
# COMPACT_ATOMS: atom_id res chain seq x y z
N MET A 1 44.17 27.72 14.32
CA MET A 1 42.71 27.71 14.60
C MET A 1 41.86 27.37 13.37
N ALA A 2 42.02 28.04 12.22
CA ALA A 2 41.20 27.78 11.01
C ALA A 2 41.18 26.32 10.52
N LYS A 3 42.33 25.61 10.57
CA LYS A 3 42.41 24.18 10.19
C LYS A 3 41.58 23.26 11.11
N MET A 4 41.48 23.61 12.40
CA MET A 4 40.73 22.84 13.39
C MET A 4 39.22 23.05 13.25
N VAL A 5 38.81 24.28 12.93
CA VAL A 5 37.40 24.62 12.66
C VAL A 5 36.90 23.90 11.41
N GLY A 6 37.70 23.87 10.34
CA GLY A 6 37.35 23.13 9.11
C GLY A 6 37.15 21.64 9.34
N LEU A 7 38.00 21.02 10.17
CA LEU A 7 37.88 19.60 10.53
C LEU A 7 36.58 19.31 11.29
N VAL A 8 36.23 20.14 12.28
CA VAL A 8 35.02 19.96 13.10
C VAL A 8 33.75 20.11 12.28
N VAL A 9 33.69 21.12 11.39
CA VAL A 9 32.56 21.32 10.48
C VAL A 9 32.43 20.15 9.50
N GLY A 10 33.55 19.65 8.97
CA GLY A 10 33.58 18.49 8.09
C GLY A 10 33.00 17.24 8.76
N LEU A 11 33.43 16.94 9.99
CA LEU A 11 32.92 15.79 10.75
C LEU A 11 31.44 15.91 11.11
N ALA A 12 30.97 17.11 11.47
CA ALA A 12 29.55 17.36 11.73
C ALA A 12 28.68 17.13 10.48
N MET A 13 29.13 17.59 9.31
CA MET A 13 28.44 17.39 8.03
C MET A 13 28.40 15.91 7.62
N LEU A 14 29.51 15.19 7.79
CA LEU A 14 29.58 13.74 7.54
C LEU A 14 28.64 12.96 8.48
N GLY A 15 28.62 13.31 9.77
CA GLY A 15 27.71 12.69 10.74
C GLY A 15 26.24 12.95 10.41
N TYR A 16 25.89 14.17 10.01
CA TYR A 16 24.54 14.51 9.58
C TYR A 16 24.13 13.75 8.31
N CYS A 17 25.03 13.65 7.33
CA CYS A 17 24.78 12.93 6.07
C CYS A 17 24.50 11.44 6.32
N SER A 18 25.27 10.79 7.18
CA SER A 18 25.06 9.38 7.56
C SER A 18 23.72 9.15 8.29
N LEU A 19 23.30 10.09 9.15
CA LEU A 19 22.00 10.03 9.83
C LEU A 19 20.83 10.13 8.84
N VAL A 20 20.98 10.94 7.79
CA VAL A 20 19.96 11.08 6.74
C VAL A 20 19.93 9.87 5.81
N ALA A 21 21.10 9.37 5.40
CA ALA A 21 21.21 8.20 4.52
C ALA A 21 20.61 6.93 5.15
N GLY A 22 20.80 6.72 6.46
CA GLY A 22 20.22 5.57 7.18
C GLY A 22 18.70 5.56 7.30
N ARG A 23 18.02 6.65 6.91
CA ARG A 23 16.55 6.75 6.92
C ARG A 23 15.90 6.44 5.56
N VAL A 24 16.69 6.34 4.49
CA VAL A 24 16.18 5.96 3.18
C VAL A 24 16.15 4.44 3.11
N GLY A 25 14.96 3.85 3.30
CA GLY A 25 14.79 2.41 3.16
C GLY A 25 15.17 1.97 1.74
N ALA A 26 16.08 1.01 1.63
CA ALA A 26 16.47 0.43 0.35
C ALA A 26 15.22 -0.11 -0.38
N SER A 27 14.96 0.39 -1.59
CA SER A 27 13.98 -0.18 -2.51
C SER A 27 14.46 -1.55 -2.98
N ASP A 28 13.58 -2.54 -2.92
CA ASP A 28 13.86 -3.87 -3.41
C ASP A 28 13.93 -3.83 -4.94
N PRO A 29 15.09 -4.10 -5.58
CA PRO A 29 15.25 -3.94 -7.03
C PRO A 29 14.36 -4.88 -7.84
N ASP A 30 13.87 -5.97 -7.25
CA ASP A 30 13.02 -6.97 -7.90
C ASP A 30 11.51 -6.73 -7.70
N PHE A 31 11.14 -5.59 -7.11
CA PHE A 31 9.73 -5.25 -6.88
C PHE A 31 9.07 -4.71 -8.16
N ILE A 32 8.07 -5.44 -8.67
CA ILE A 32 7.20 -4.98 -9.76
C ILE A 32 5.87 -4.47 -9.16
N PRO A 33 5.56 -3.16 -9.26
CA PRO A 33 4.29 -2.65 -8.78
C PRO A 33 3.15 -3.10 -9.71
N LEU A 34 2.12 -3.70 -9.12
CA LEU A 34 0.85 -3.96 -9.81
C LEU A 34 -0.12 -2.79 -9.53
N TYR A 35 -0.86 -2.41 -10.56
CA TYR A 35 -1.89 -1.36 -10.50
C TYR A 35 -3.20 -1.98 -10.95
N VAL A 36 -4.24 -1.87 -10.13
CA VAL A 36 -5.51 -2.57 -10.36
C VAL A 36 -6.62 -1.55 -10.49
N PHE A 37 -7.22 -1.48 -11.67
CA PHE A 37 -8.38 -0.64 -11.93
C PHE A 37 -9.62 -1.51 -12.08
N GLY A 38 -10.76 -1.04 -11.58
CA GLY A 38 -12.02 -1.76 -11.73
C GLY A 38 -13.05 -1.44 -10.65
N GLY A 39 -14.04 -2.34 -10.54
CA GLY A 39 -15.07 -2.33 -9.50
C GLY A 39 -14.79 -3.35 -8.39
N SER A 40 -15.86 -3.85 -7.76
CA SER A 40 -15.81 -4.74 -6.60
C SER A 40 -14.87 -5.95 -6.71
N ARG A 41 -14.70 -6.55 -7.90
CA ARG A 41 -13.82 -7.70 -8.14
C ARG A 41 -12.32 -7.39 -7.96
N GLY A 42 -11.94 -6.12 -8.05
CA GLY A 42 -10.57 -5.65 -7.84
C GLY A 42 -10.40 -4.84 -6.56
N ASP A 43 -11.47 -4.56 -5.82
CA ASP A 43 -11.42 -3.73 -4.61
C ASP A 43 -10.80 -4.50 -3.44
N SER A 44 -9.78 -3.90 -2.83
CA SER A 44 -9.01 -4.44 -1.72
C SER A 44 -9.38 -3.83 -0.36
N GLY A 45 -10.47 -3.07 -0.31
CA GLY A 45 -10.95 -2.38 0.90
C GLY A 45 -11.03 -0.87 0.76
N ASN A 46 -10.88 -0.34 -0.45
CA ASN A 46 -10.88 1.09 -0.72
C ASN A 46 -12.24 1.73 -0.39
N ASN A 47 -13.33 1.03 -0.69
CA ASN A 47 -14.68 1.52 -0.40
C ASN A 47 -14.99 1.66 1.10
N ASN A 48 -14.26 0.97 1.99
CA ASN A 48 -14.45 1.12 3.43
C ASN A 48 -14.02 2.52 3.94
N TYR A 49 -13.23 3.25 3.14
CA TYR A 49 -12.77 4.60 3.43
C TYR A 49 -13.56 5.69 2.69
N LEU A 50 -14.59 5.32 1.94
CA LEU A 50 -15.44 6.24 1.18
C LEU A 50 -16.84 6.33 1.78
N ASP A 51 -17.50 7.48 1.58
CA ASP A 51 -18.90 7.66 1.93
C ASP A 51 -19.80 6.99 0.87
N THR A 52 -19.92 5.67 1.00
CA THR A 52 -20.71 4.81 0.11
C THR A 52 -21.39 3.71 0.91
N THR A 53 -22.54 3.25 0.43
CA THR A 53 -23.24 2.07 0.96
C THR A 53 -22.62 0.76 0.50
N VAL A 54 -21.74 0.80 -0.51
CA VAL A 54 -21.13 -0.39 -1.12
C VAL A 54 -19.83 -0.70 -0.38
N LYS A 55 -19.91 -1.46 0.71
CA LYS A 55 -18.76 -1.82 1.56
C LYS A 55 -18.64 -3.34 1.73
N ALA A 56 -17.41 -3.79 1.96
CA ALA A 56 -17.06 -5.19 2.20
C ALA A 56 -16.50 -5.37 3.63
N ASP A 57 -17.12 -4.69 4.59
CA ASP A 57 -16.78 -4.64 6.00
C ASP A 57 -17.74 -5.44 6.89
N SER A 58 -18.63 -6.25 6.28
CA SER A 58 -19.59 -7.12 6.96
C SER A 58 -19.60 -8.55 6.38
N PRO A 59 -20.16 -9.54 7.09
CA PRO A 59 -20.48 -10.83 6.49
C PRO A 59 -21.35 -10.68 5.23
N PRO A 60 -21.22 -11.56 4.23
CA PRO A 60 -20.43 -12.80 4.22
C PRO A 60 -18.95 -12.61 3.82
N TYR A 61 -18.48 -11.37 3.66
CA TYR A 61 -17.13 -11.11 3.16
C TYR A 61 -16.07 -11.56 4.18
N GLY A 62 -15.07 -12.31 3.70
CA GLY A 62 -13.96 -12.81 4.52
C GLY A 62 -14.30 -13.90 5.54
N ILE A 63 -15.44 -14.60 5.44
CA ILE A 63 -15.79 -15.70 6.35
C ILE A 63 -14.79 -16.87 6.27
N ASP A 64 -14.18 -17.12 5.12
CA ASP A 64 -13.11 -18.14 4.94
C ASP A 64 -11.70 -17.56 5.16
N SER A 65 -11.59 -16.29 5.60
CA SER A 65 -10.28 -15.75 5.95
C SER A 65 -9.74 -16.42 7.22
N PRO A 66 -8.41 -16.46 7.45
CA PRO A 66 -7.84 -17.03 8.68
C PRO A 66 -8.37 -16.40 9.98
N THR A 67 -8.92 -15.18 9.90
CA THR A 67 -9.51 -14.49 11.06
C THR A 67 -11.03 -14.61 11.13
N GLY A 68 -11.69 -15.10 10.06
CA GLY A 68 -13.14 -15.11 9.90
C GLY A 68 -13.78 -13.71 9.89
N ARG A 69 -12.98 -12.65 9.75
CA ARG A 69 -13.44 -11.26 9.76
C ARG A 69 -13.52 -10.68 8.34
N PRO A 70 -14.38 -9.69 8.11
CA PRO A 70 -14.40 -8.95 6.86
C PRO A 70 -13.04 -8.37 6.50
N THR A 71 -12.60 -8.65 5.28
CA THR A 71 -11.25 -8.29 4.80
C THR A 71 -11.24 -7.01 3.97
N GLY A 72 -12.38 -6.37 3.74
CA GLY A 72 -12.52 -5.26 2.79
C GLY A 72 -12.64 -5.70 1.33
N ARG A 73 -12.64 -7.01 1.05
CA ARG A 73 -12.80 -7.54 -0.30
C ARG A 73 -14.21 -8.05 -0.51
N PHE A 74 -14.77 -7.80 -1.70
CA PHE A 74 -16.05 -8.38 -2.12
C PHE A 74 -15.89 -9.87 -2.50
N SER A 75 -15.31 -10.66 -1.60
CA SER A 75 -15.10 -12.10 -1.74
C SER A 75 -14.95 -12.76 -0.37
N ASN A 76 -14.79 -14.09 -0.36
CA ASN A 76 -14.67 -14.83 0.89
C ASN A 76 -13.26 -14.85 1.51
N TYR A 77 -12.31 -14.06 1.00
CA TYR A 77 -10.99 -13.81 1.63
C TYR A 77 -10.05 -13.08 0.67
N ARG A 78 -9.93 -13.57 -0.57
CA ARG A 78 -9.04 -13.05 -1.62
C ARG A 78 -9.81 -12.75 -2.90
N ASN A 79 -9.42 -11.71 -3.63
CA ASN A 79 -9.98 -11.35 -4.93
C ASN A 79 -8.93 -11.63 -6.03
N LEU A 80 -9.29 -11.39 -7.29
CA LEU A 80 -8.43 -11.73 -8.43
C LEU A 80 -7.01 -11.10 -8.33
N PRO A 81 -6.85 -9.81 -7.98
CA PRO A 81 -5.55 -9.20 -7.71
C PRO A 81 -4.66 -9.97 -6.74
N ASP A 82 -5.21 -10.52 -5.66
CA ASP A 82 -4.42 -11.26 -4.66
C ASP A 82 -3.83 -12.55 -5.21
N PHE A 83 -4.57 -13.20 -6.13
CA PHE A 83 -4.10 -14.41 -6.78
C PHE A 83 -3.05 -14.12 -7.84
N ILE A 84 -3.11 -12.95 -8.48
CA ILE A 84 -2.10 -12.49 -9.43
C ILE A 84 -0.83 -12.12 -8.67
N SER A 85 -0.93 -11.31 -7.61
CA SER A 85 0.23 -10.90 -6.81
C SER A 85 0.96 -12.10 -6.20
N THR A 86 0.24 -13.07 -5.63
CA THR A 86 0.85 -14.28 -5.05
C THR A 86 1.64 -15.11 -6.08
N ARG A 87 1.27 -15.06 -7.36
CA ARG A 87 2.00 -15.77 -8.43
C ARG A 87 3.18 -14.98 -8.98
N SER A 88 3.09 -13.65 -8.97
CA SER A 88 4.10 -12.76 -9.54
C SER A 88 5.20 -12.40 -8.55
N THR A 89 4.97 -12.52 -7.24
CA THR A 89 5.96 -12.26 -6.19
C THR A 89 6.08 -13.48 -5.29
N GLU A 90 7.29 -13.99 -5.06
CA GLU A 90 7.54 -15.13 -4.14
C GLU A 90 7.03 -14.86 -2.71
N ALA A 91 6.92 -13.58 -2.33
CA ALA A 91 6.21 -13.15 -1.14
C ALA A 91 4.70 -13.02 -1.42
N ALA A 92 3.86 -13.66 -0.60
CA ALA A 92 2.41 -13.53 -0.65
C ALA A 92 1.95 -12.11 -0.27
N ALA A 93 2.09 -11.14 -1.19
CA ALA A 93 1.63 -9.78 -1.00
C ALA A 93 0.12 -9.71 -1.23
N ALA A 94 -0.67 -9.68 -0.15
CA ALA A 94 -2.07 -9.30 -0.26
C ALA A 94 -2.16 -7.87 -0.81
N SER A 95 -3.08 -7.64 -1.75
CA SER A 95 -3.27 -6.30 -2.29
C SER A 95 -3.80 -5.35 -1.21
N ILE A 96 -3.28 -4.14 -1.09
CA ILE A 96 -3.63 -3.24 0.02
C ILE A 96 -4.61 -2.16 -0.47
N ALA A 97 -5.53 -1.73 0.38
CA ALA A 97 -6.40 -0.61 0.08
C ALA A 97 -5.58 0.68 -0.08
N VAL A 98 -5.76 1.39 -1.20
CA VAL A 98 -4.98 2.60 -1.49
C VAL A 98 -5.25 3.71 -0.48
N LEU A 99 -6.49 3.80 0.01
CA LEU A 99 -6.93 4.80 0.99
C LEU A 99 -6.63 4.43 2.45
N GLU A 100 -6.04 3.26 2.72
CA GLU A 100 -5.67 2.89 4.09
C GLU A 100 -4.47 3.73 4.60
N PRO A 101 -4.56 4.39 5.78
CA PRO A 101 -3.51 5.30 6.27
C PRO A 101 -2.13 4.65 6.49
N THR A 102 -2.08 3.34 6.69
CA THR A 102 -0.85 2.56 6.91
C THR A 102 -0.29 1.97 5.60
N ALA A 103 -1.04 2.00 4.49
CA ALA A 103 -0.61 1.51 3.18
C ALA A 103 0.63 2.23 2.62
N HIS A 104 1.01 3.35 3.24
CA HIS A 104 2.16 4.16 2.87
C HIS A 104 3.51 3.56 3.32
N ARG A 105 3.52 2.60 4.26
CA ARG A 105 4.73 2.20 5.01
C ARG A 105 5.38 0.86 4.63
N GLY A 106 4.85 0.10 3.67
CA GLY A 106 5.33 -1.26 3.34
C GLY A 106 5.77 -1.44 1.89
N LYS A 107 6.83 -2.25 1.69
CA LYS A 107 7.49 -2.60 0.41
C LYS A 107 6.64 -3.43 -0.59
N ALA A 108 5.32 -3.43 -0.48
CA ALA A 108 4.44 -4.22 -1.35
C ALA A 108 3.13 -3.48 -1.69
N ALA A 109 3.24 -2.20 -2.01
CA ALA A 109 2.08 -1.36 -2.20
C ALA A 109 1.58 -1.46 -3.66
N LEU A 110 0.62 -2.36 -3.90
CA LEU A 110 -0.30 -2.28 -5.03
C LEU A 110 -0.98 -0.89 -5.01
N ARG A 111 -0.77 -0.04 -6.03
CA ARG A 111 -1.01 1.41 -5.85
C ARG A 111 -1.64 2.15 -7.03
N LEU A 112 -2.85 1.81 -7.45
CA LEU A 112 -3.79 2.83 -7.97
C LEU A 112 -5.14 2.14 -8.22
N GLN A 113 -6.18 2.57 -7.53
CA GLN A 113 -7.57 2.27 -7.85
C GLN A 113 -8.25 3.61 -8.13
N PHE A 114 -8.47 3.93 -9.41
CA PHE A 114 -9.25 5.11 -9.79
C PHE A 114 -10.73 4.89 -9.49
N ARG A 115 -11.35 5.92 -8.92
CA ARG A 115 -12.79 6.05 -8.70
C ARG A 115 -13.49 6.07 -10.07
N PHE A 116 -14.35 5.09 -10.34
CA PHE A 116 -15.33 5.25 -11.43
C PHE A 116 -16.40 6.26 -10.99
N ARG A 117 -16.50 7.38 -11.72
CA ARG A 117 -17.60 8.35 -11.60
C ARG A 117 -18.92 7.63 -11.88
N ARG A 118 -19.95 7.81 -11.06
CA ARG A 118 -21.28 7.28 -11.44
C ARG A 118 -21.80 8.11 -12.62
N SER A 119 -22.47 7.43 -13.54
CA SER A 119 -23.33 8.09 -14.53
C SER A 119 -24.43 8.84 -13.78
N GLY A 120 -24.21 10.12 -13.45
CA GLY A 120 -25.13 10.96 -12.68
C GLY A 120 -24.50 11.90 -11.66
N ASP A 121 -23.19 11.86 -11.43
CA ASP A 121 -22.53 12.85 -10.56
C ASP A 121 -22.52 14.23 -11.25
N PRO A 122 -22.99 15.32 -10.59
CA PRO A 122 -22.94 16.66 -11.17
C PRO A 122 -21.50 17.10 -11.45
N GLU A 123 -21.34 18.07 -12.36
CA GLU A 123 -20.03 18.58 -12.80
C GLU A 123 -19.17 19.16 -11.68
#